data_AF-A0A6J1R7L6-F1
#
_entry.id   AF-A0A6J1R7L6-F1
#
_cell.length_a   1.000
_cell.length_b   1.000
_cell.length_c   1.000
_cell.angle_alpha   90.00
_cell.angle_beta   90.00
_cell.angle_gamma   90.00
#
_symmetry.space_group_name_H-M   'P 1'
#
loop_
_entity.id
_entity.type
_entity.pdbx_description
1 polymer ?
#
loop_
_entity_poly.entity_id
_entity_poly.type
_entity_poly.pdbx_seq_one_letter_code
_entity_poly.pdbx_strand_id
1 'polypeptide(L)'
;MYRLFVTVITVVIFASINAEVYKIPLYKTYPRLRSGTAAVPLIKWRNIQYYGTIEIGTPPQKFNVLFDTGSSDLWVLSKICNVSQPACLTVSKIRVSGKMGYPALSHFASTTVFQQMIDKHVVSQLIFSFYLNRNHTDVIGGELILGGTDPSHYEGEFTYVNVTEEKYWQIIMDKIQVKNYIFCSEGCQASVDTGVSMIGGPALDIAVINREIGVKNGTVECDEISKLPDVNFIIGGKTFQLTGQDYILKVKNIII
;
A
#
# COMPACT_ATOMS: atom_id res chain seq x y z
N MET A 1 -18.32 23.95 12.65
CA MET A 1 -17.47 24.71 11.71
C MET A 1 -16.13 23.99 11.66
N TYR A 2 -15.93 23.11 10.67
CA TYR A 2 -14.79 22.20 10.64
C TYR A 2 -14.17 22.22 9.25
N ARG A 3 -12.85 22.42 9.20
CA ARG A 3 -12.03 22.55 7.99
C ARG A 3 -11.11 21.32 7.93
N LEU A 4 -10.95 20.70 6.77
CA LEU A 4 -9.91 19.69 6.53
C LEU A 4 -9.18 20.05 5.23
N PHE A 5 -7.85 19.96 5.26
CA PHE A 5 -6.96 20.25 4.14
C PHE A 5 -6.64 18.95 3.40
N VAL A 6 -6.79 18.94 2.07
CA VAL A 6 -6.16 17.93 1.21
C VAL A 6 -4.78 18.45 0.87
N THR A 7 -3.78 17.99 1.61
CA THR A 7 -2.39 18.19 1.24
C THR A 7 -2.09 17.27 0.06
N VAL A 8 -1.91 17.86 -1.12
CA VAL A 8 -1.21 17.20 -2.23
C VAL A 8 0.23 17.00 -1.76
N ILE A 9 0.53 15.85 -1.16
CA ILE A 9 1.90 15.48 -0.88
C ILE A 9 2.52 15.09 -2.22
N THR A 10 3.12 16.07 -2.89
CA THR A 10 4.24 15.80 -3.79
C THR A 10 5.30 15.08 -2.95
N VAL A 11 5.39 13.76 -3.07
CA VAL A 11 6.48 12.96 -2.51
C VAL A 11 7.73 13.27 -3.32
N VAL A 12 8.34 14.42 -3.04
CA VAL A 12 9.75 14.70 -3.36
C VAL A 12 10.33 15.41 -2.15
N ILE A 13 10.55 14.66 -1.08
CA ILE A 13 11.54 15.02 -0.07
C ILE A 13 12.36 13.74 0.19
N PHE A 14 13.26 13.43 -0.74
CA PHE A 14 14.61 13.03 -0.33
C PHE A 14 15.24 14.30 0.27
N ALA A 15 14.79 14.70 1.47
CA ALA A 15 15.69 15.44 2.33
C ALA A 15 16.84 14.48 2.54
N SER A 16 18.04 14.91 2.19
CA SER A 16 19.28 14.16 2.31
C SER A 16 19.44 13.67 3.76
N ILE A 17 18.83 12.53 4.08
CA ILE A 17 19.18 11.79 5.27
C ILE A 17 20.53 11.22 4.91
N ASN A 18 21.59 11.82 5.45
CA ASN A 18 22.93 11.24 5.42
C ASN A 18 22.93 10.06 6.40
N ALA A 19 22.11 9.05 6.11
CA ALA A 19 22.02 7.80 6.86
C ALA A 19 22.97 6.83 6.19
N GLU A 20 24.03 6.47 6.89
CA GLU A 20 24.90 5.39 6.48
C GLU A 20 24.08 4.09 6.52
N VAL A 21 23.83 3.50 5.36
CA VAL A 21 23.02 2.28 5.22
C VAL A 21 23.92 1.07 5.43
N TYR A 22 23.74 0.40 6.56
CA TYR A 22 24.44 -0.84 6.87
C TYR A 22 23.66 -2.04 6.32
N LYS A 23 24.27 -2.76 5.37
CA LYS A 23 23.75 -4.06 4.91
C LYS A 23 24.03 -5.12 5.97
N ILE A 24 23.01 -5.54 6.71
CA ILE A 24 23.10 -6.68 7.61
C ILE A 24 22.53 -7.90 6.88
N PRO A 25 23.36 -8.89 6.51
CA PRO A 25 22.85 -10.16 6.02
C PRO A 25 22.02 -10.83 7.12
N LEU A 26 20.75 -11.14 6.81
CA LEU A 26 19.90 -11.91 7.71
C LEU A 26 20.33 -13.37 7.67
N TYR A 27 21.04 -13.81 8.72
CA TYR A 27 21.42 -15.22 8.88
C TYR A 27 20.32 -16.03 9.57
N LYS A 28 20.25 -17.30 9.18
CA LYS A 28 19.11 -18.21 9.39
C LYS A 28 19.19 -18.97 10.70
N THR A 29 18.05 -19.12 11.39
CA THR A 29 17.78 -20.23 12.31
C THR A 29 16.95 -21.29 11.56
N TYR A 30 17.41 -22.55 11.55
CA TYR A 30 16.78 -23.64 10.81
C TYR A 30 15.82 -24.45 11.69
N PRO A 31 14.51 -24.39 11.43
CA PRO A 31 13.65 -25.57 11.41
C PRO A 31 13.44 -26.01 9.95
N ARG A 32 13.03 -27.27 9.72
CA ARG A 32 12.65 -27.76 8.38
C ARG A 32 11.52 -26.89 7.83
N LEU A 33 11.83 -26.00 6.90
CA LEU A 33 10.85 -25.16 6.22
C LEU A 33 10.03 -26.04 5.29
N ARG A 34 8.75 -26.22 5.61
CA ARG A 34 7.78 -26.82 4.69
C ARG A 34 7.20 -25.70 3.83
N SER A 35 7.02 -25.97 2.54
CA SER A 35 6.20 -25.12 1.69
C SER A 35 4.79 -25.01 2.29
N GLY A 36 4.26 -23.80 2.36
CA GLY A 36 2.94 -23.56 2.92
C GLY A 36 2.43 -22.15 2.64
N THR A 37 1.22 -21.91 3.12
CA THR A 37 0.58 -20.59 3.10
C THR A 37 0.74 -19.96 4.48
N ALA A 38 1.16 -18.71 4.53
CA ALA A 38 1.31 -17.96 5.78
C ALA A 38 0.43 -16.71 5.77
N ALA A 39 -0.38 -16.54 6.81
CA ALA A 39 -1.20 -15.36 7.03
C ALA A 39 -0.50 -14.41 8.02
N VAL A 40 -0.41 -13.14 7.65
CA VAL A 40 0.17 -12.07 8.46
C VAL A 40 -0.92 -11.05 8.76
N PRO A 41 -1.38 -10.93 10.02
CA PRO A 41 -2.38 -9.94 10.38
C PRO A 41 -1.81 -8.53 10.20
N LEU A 42 -2.60 -7.66 9.57
CA LEU A 42 -2.27 -6.24 9.38
C LEU A 42 -3.01 -5.39 10.39
N ILE A 43 -2.24 -4.65 11.18
CA ILE A 43 -2.74 -3.67 12.13
C ILE A 43 -3.00 -2.38 11.35
N LYS A 44 -4.20 -1.84 11.55
CA LYS A 44 -4.66 -0.65 10.84
C LYS A 44 -4.48 0.60 11.69
N TRP A 45 -3.98 1.65 11.05
CA TRP A 45 -3.85 2.96 11.64
C TRP A 45 -4.63 3.99 10.84
N ARG A 46 -5.73 4.46 11.44
CA ARG A 46 -6.60 5.52 10.90
C ARG A 46 -7.10 5.28 9.46
N ASN A 47 -7.23 4.02 9.03
CA ASN A 47 -7.56 3.61 7.65
C ASN A 47 -6.61 4.13 6.56
N ILE A 48 -5.45 4.69 6.93
CA ILE A 48 -4.48 5.25 6.00
C ILE A 48 -3.17 4.47 5.98
N GLN A 49 -2.94 3.56 6.92
CA GLN A 49 -1.76 2.71 6.96
C GLN A 49 -2.11 1.33 7.51
N TYR A 50 -1.51 0.30 6.94
CA TYR A 50 -1.68 -1.10 7.33
C TYR A 50 -0.30 -1.73 7.49
N TYR A 51 0.06 -2.11 8.70
CA TYR A 51 1.37 -2.68 8.99
C TYR A 51 1.25 -4.05 9.65
N GLY A 52 2.12 -4.99 9.30
CA GLY A 52 2.27 -6.23 10.07
C GLY A 52 3.52 -6.18 10.93
N THR A 53 3.74 -7.23 11.70
CA THR A 53 4.93 -7.35 12.56
C THR A 53 5.88 -8.40 11.99
N ILE A 54 7.16 -8.06 11.89
CA ILE A 54 8.24 -9.00 11.58
C ILE A 54 9.23 -9.08 12.73
N GLU A 55 10.05 -10.11 12.73
CA GLU A 55 11.13 -10.29 13.69
C GLU A 55 12.49 -10.34 12.99
N ILE A 56 13.47 -9.63 13.53
CA ILE A 56 14.83 -9.54 12.99
C ILE A 56 15.85 -9.83 14.10
N GLY A 57 16.87 -10.62 13.76
CA GLY A 57 18.02 -10.90 14.63
C GLY A 57 17.86 -12.12 15.54
N THR A 58 18.90 -12.37 16.33
CA THR A 58 18.92 -13.42 17.37
C THR A 58 19.59 -12.83 18.62
N PRO A 59 18.86 -12.63 19.73
CA PRO A 59 17.43 -12.94 19.92
C PRO A 59 16.50 -12.10 19.02
N PRO A 60 15.30 -12.62 18.68
CA PRO A 60 14.36 -11.92 17.81
C PRO A 60 13.90 -10.57 18.38
N GLN A 61 13.95 -9.52 17.55
CA GLN A 61 13.43 -8.19 17.86
C GLN A 61 12.26 -7.87 16.93
N LYS A 62 11.16 -7.36 17.49
CA LYS A 62 9.91 -7.07 16.74
C LYS A 62 9.95 -5.70 16.07
N PHE A 63 9.51 -5.64 14.81
CA PHE A 63 9.38 -4.43 14.02
C PHE A 63 8.01 -4.38 13.35
N ASN A 64 7.34 -3.23 13.40
CA ASN A 64 6.13 -3.00 12.62
C ASN A 64 6.51 -2.49 11.23
N VAL A 65 5.94 -3.10 10.19
CA VAL A 65 6.35 -2.87 8.80
C VAL A 65 5.14 -2.68 7.89
N LEU A 66 5.22 -1.68 7.01
CA LEU A 66 4.30 -1.56 5.88
C LEU A 66 4.73 -2.63 4.87
N PHE A 67 3.81 -3.38 4.30
CA PHE A 67 4.13 -4.25 3.16
C PHE A 67 3.77 -3.50 1.90
N ASP A 68 4.78 -3.10 1.12
CA ASP A 68 4.66 -2.07 0.11
C ASP A 68 5.15 -2.61 -1.24
N THR A 69 4.21 -2.72 -2.17
CA THR A 69 4.45 -3.19 -3.53
C THR A 69 5.13 -2.14 -4.41
N GLY A 70 5.12 -0.86 -4.02
CA GLY A 70 5.82 0.23 -4.69
C GLY A 70 7.34 0.27 -4.45
N SER A 71 7.86 -0.56 -3.53
CA SER A 71 9.29 -0.59 -3.20
C SER A 71 9.81 -2.01 -2.93
N SER A 72 11.14 -2.16 -2.95
CA SER A 72 11.82 -3.47 -2.93
C SER A 72 12.88 -3.64 -1.84
N ASP A 73 13.17 -2.59 -1.07
CA ASP A 73 14.22 -2.60 -0.06
C ASP A 73 13.63 -2.69 1.35
N LEU A 74 14.07 -3.71 2.12
CA LEU A 74 13.76 -3.79 3.56
C LEU A 74 14.79 -2.98 4.32
N TRP A 75 14.32 -2.04 5.13
CA TRP A 75 15.18 -1.28 6.04
C TRP A 75 14.45 -1.05 7.35
N VAL A 76 15.23 -1.02 8.44
CA VAL A 76 14.77 -0.65 9.78
C VAL A 76 15.69 0.42 10.33
N LEU A 77 15.18 1.25 11.23
CA LEU A 77 16.00 2.27 11.88
C LEU A 77 17.01 1.60 12.83
N SER A 78 18.27 2.03 12.73
CA SER A 78 19.33 1.56 13.62
C SER A 78 19.23 2.23 15.00
N LYS A 79 19.60 1.50 16.06
CA LYS A 79 19.66 2.01 17.43
C LYS A 79 20.60 3.22 17.57
N ILE A 80 21.63 3.28 16.73
CA ILE A 80 22.59 4.40 16.72
C ILE A 80 22.13 5.57 15.85
N CYS A 81 20.88 5.57 15.36
CA CYS A 81 20.40 6.70 14.57
C CYS A 81 20.49 8.00 15.38
N ASN A 82 21.01 9.04 14.73
CA ASN A 82 21.19 10.35 15.34
C ASN A 82 19.83 10.92 15.77
N VAL A 83 19.63 11.09 17.09
CA VAL A 83 18.40 11.64 17.68
C VAL A 83 18.14 13.10 17.31
N SER A 84 19.13 13.81 16.75
CA SER A 84 18.89 15.12 16.13
C SER A 84 18.04 15.02 14.87
N GLN A 85 17.91 13.84 14.26
CA GLN A 85 17.02 13.60 13.13
C GLN A 85 15.60 13.30 13.63
N PRO A 86 14.57 14.08 13.22
CA PRO A 86 13.19 13.88 13.65
C PRO A 86 12.63 12.48 13.38
N ALA A 87 13.09 11.84 12.29
CA ALA A 87 12.73 10.47 11.94
C ALA A 87 13.16 9.44 13.00
N CYS A 88 14.21 9.74 13.77
CA CYS A 88 14.79 8.84 14.77
C CYS A 88 14.33 9.14 16.20
N LEU A 89 13.65 10.27 16.42
CA LEU A 89 12.98 10.58 17.70
C LEU A 89 11.73 9.73 17.94
N THR A 90 11.07 9.26 16.89
CA THR A 90 9.81 8.50 16.98
C THR A 90 10.11 6.99 16.98
N VAL A 91 10.68 6.49 18.08
CA VAL A 91 11.18 5.10 18.22
C VAL A 91 10.09 4.01 18.21
N SER A 92 8.86 4.32 17.81
CA SER A 92 7.71 3.39 17.82
C SER A 92 6.98 3.25 16.48
N LYS A 93 7.37 3.99 15.45
CA LYS A 93 6.73 3.94 14.13
C LYS A 93 7.77 3.76 13.04
N ILE A 94 8.30 2.55 12.99
CA ILE A 94 9.16 2.14 11.90
C ILE A 94 8.31 2.20 10.62
N ARG A 95 8.70 3.06 9.68
CA ARG A 95 8.20 3.01 8.30
C ARG A 95 9.13 2.07 7.56
N VAL A 96 8.79 0.80 7.54
CA VAL A 96 9.49 -0.18 6.71
C VAL A 96 8.68 -0.34 5.44
N SER A 97 9.31 -0.31 4.28
CA SER A 97 8.70 -0.83 3.07
C SER A 97 9.06 -2.31 2.94
N GLY A 98 8.07 -3.17 3.09
CA GLY A 98 8.20 -4.62 2.99
C GLY A 98 8.38 -4.97 1.54
N LYS A 99 9.43 -5.75 1.25
CA LYS A 99 9.90 -6.12 -0.08
C LYS A 99 8.86 -6.91 -0.90
N MET A 100 7.82 -6.24 -1.37
CA MET A 100 6.78 -6.83 -2.20
C MET A 100 6.94 -6.41 -3.67
N GLY A 101 7.68 -5.33 -3.97
CA GLY A 101 8.06 -4.96 -5.34
C GLY A 101 9.02 -5.93 -6.03
N TYR A 102 9.24 -5.73 -7.33
CA TYR A 102 10.17 -6.55 -8.12
C TYR A 102 11.63 -6.26 -7.75
N PRO A 103 12.52 -7.26 -7.75
CA PRO A 103 13.94 -7.06 -7.43
C PRO A 103 14.63 -5.96 -8.26
N ALA A 104 14.19 -5.72 -9.50
CA ALA A 104 14.69 -4.67 -10.38
C ALA A 104 14.49 -3.22 -9.84
N LEU A 105 13.64 -3.02 -8.82
CA LEU A 105 13.49 -1.75 -8.12
C LEU A 105 14.43 -1.55 -6.94
N SER A 106 15.13 -2.59 -6.49
CA SER A 106 16.01 -2.47 -5.33
C SER A 106 17.17 -1.54 -5.65
N HIS A 107 17.32 -0.46 -4.86
CA HIS A 107 18.47 0.44 -4.97
C HIS A 107 19.79 -0.29 -4.69
N PHE A 108 19.72 -1.34 -3.87
CA PHE A 108 20.87 -2.12 -3.44
C PHE A 108 21.10 -3.39 -4.25
N ALA A 109 20.35 -3.58 -5.36
CA ALA A 109 20.32 -4.80 -6.16
C ALA A 109 20.14 -6.07 -5.30
N SER A 110 19.32 -5.95 -4.25
CA SER A 110 19.11 -7.02 -3.28
C SER A 110 17.88 -7.85 -3.62
N THR A 111 17.93 -9.16 -3.35
CA THR A 111 16.77 -10.02 -3.49
C THR A 111 15.67 -9.58 -2.52
N THR A 112 14.44 -9.50 -3.02
CA THR A 112 13.27 -9.15 -2.22
C THR A 112 12.95 -10.27 -1.21
N VAL A 113 12.07 -10.03 -0.24
CA VAL A 113 11.77 -11.00 0.83
C VAL A 113 10.97 -12.11 0.19
N PHE A 114 9.96 -11.73 -0.60
CA PHE A 114 9.14 -12.68 -1.32
C PHE A 114 9.97 -13.48 -2.34
N GLN A 115 10.86 -12.84 -3.10
CA GLN A 115 11.75 -13.59 -4.02
C GLN A 115 12.63 -14.59 -3.28
N GLN A 116 13.18 -14.24 -2.11
CA GLN A 116 13.91 -15.22 -1.30
C GLN A 116 13.02 -16.39 -0.84
N MET A 117 11.75 -16.13 -0.51
CA MET A 117 10.82 -17.20 -0.14
C MET A 117 10.55 -18.16 -1.32
N ILE A 118 10.42 -17.61 -2.52
CA ILE A 118 10.31 -18.39 -3.77
C ILE A 118 11.57 -19.23 -3.98
N ASP A 119 12.75 -18.62 -3.95
CA ASP A 119 14.04 -19.30 -4.19
C ASP A 119 14.27 -20.43 -3.17
N LYS A 120 13.79 -20.25 -1.94
CA LYS A 120 13.87 -21.26 -0.86
C LYS A 120 12.73 -22.28 -0.88
N HIS A 121 11.79 -22.18 -1.82
CA HIS A 121 10.66 -23.10 -1.97
C HIS A 121 9.81 -23.22 -0.69
N VAL A 122 9.60 -22.10 0.01
CA VAL A 122 8.85 -22.08 1.28
C VAL A 122 7.42 -21.57 1.14
N VAL A 123 7.04 -21.11 -0.05
CA VAL A 123 5.65 -20.74 -0.40
C VAL A 123 5.01 -21.84 -1.23
N SER A 124 3.72 -22.08 -1.02
CA SER A 124 2.90 -23.06 -1.75
C SER A 124 2.58 -22.58 -3.17
N GLN A 125 2.24 -21.30 -3.33
CA GLN A 125 2.05 -20.65 -4.62
C GLN A 125 2.97 -19.45 -4.75
N LEU A 126 3.35 -19.08 -5.98
CA LEU A 126 4.24 -17.94 -6.24
C LEU A 126 3.47 -16.61 -6.25
N ILE A 127 2.52 -16.46 -5.32
CA ILE A 127 1.67 -15.28 -5.18
C ILE A 127 1.61 -14.83 -3.72
N PHE A 128 1.25 -13.57 -3.53
CA PHE A 128 0.79 -13.04 -2.26
C PHE A 128 -0.49 -12.26 -2.50
N SER A 129 -1.34 -12.13 -1.48
CA SER A 129 -2.59 -11.36 -1.57
C SER A 129 -2.80 -10.49 -0.35
N PHE A 130 -3.52 -9.39 -0.54
CA PHE A 130 -3.88 -8.45 0.51
C PHE A 130 -5.39 -8.38 0.68
N TYR A 131 -5.82 -8.42 1.93
CA TYR A 131 -7.16 -8.03 2.35
C TYR A 131 -7.05 -6.81 3.27
N LEU A 132 -7.84 -5.77 3.01
CA LEU A 132 -7.86 -4.53 3.80
C LEU A 132 -9.29 -4.25 4.28
N ASN A 133 -9.52 -4.45 5.57
CA ASN A 133 -10.79 -4.23 6.26
C ASN A 133 -11.09 -2.74 6.45
N ARG A 134 -12.26 -2.32 6.00
CA ARG A 134 -12.76 -0.93 6.07
C ARG A 134 -13.36 -0.56 7.43
N ASN A 135 -13.71 -1.52 8.28
CA ASN A 135 -14.37 -1.27 9.57
C ASN A 135 -13.49 -0.47 10.54
N HIS A 136 -13.84 0.79 10.79
CA HIS A 136 -13.04 1.72 11.60
C HIS A 136 -12.83 1.31 13.06
N THR A 137 -13.61 0.37 13.61
CA THR A 137 -13.46 -0.08 15.00
C THR A 137 -12.41 -1.17 15.18
N ASP A 138 -12.09 -1.91 14.12
CA ASP A 138 -11.25 -3.09 14.22
C ASP A 138 -9.77 -2.73 14.20
N VAL A 139 -9.03 -3.22 15.20
CA VAL A 139 -7.58 -3.02 15.32
C VAL A 139 -6.84 -3.85 14.26
N ILE A 140 -7.26 -5.10 14.07
CA ILE A 140 -6.83 -5.93 12.93
C ILE A 140 -7.64 -5.45 11.74
N GLY A 141 -6.99 -4.70 10.87
CA GLY A 141 -7.63 -4.09 9.72
C GLY A 141 -7.24 -4.75 8.40
N GLY A 142 -6.60 -5.91 8.40
CA GLY A 142 -6.32 -6.61 7.16
C GLY A 142 -5.49 -7.86 7.36
N GLU A 143 -5.17 -8.50 6.26
CA GLU A 143 -4.36 -9.70 6.20
C GLU A 143 -3.49 -9.68 4.94
N LEU A 144 -2.21 -10.02 5.11
CA LEU A 144 -1.31 -10.39 4.01
C LEU A 144 -1.16 -11.90 4.01
N ILE A 145 -1.42 -12.53 2.87
CA ILE A 145 -1.26 -13.96 2.67
C ILE A 145 -0.06 -14.18 1.75
N LEU A 146 0.91 -14.96 2.22
CA LEU A 146 2.09 -15.38 1.45
C LEU A 146 1.86 -16.82 1.00
N GLY A 147 1.88 -17.05 -0.31
CA GLY A 147 1.68 -18.39 -0.88
C GLY A 147 0.25 -18.74 -1.26
N GLY A 148 -0.69 -17.80 -1.25
CA GLY A 148 -2.09 -18.10 -1.60
C GLY A 148 -3.03 -16.93 -1.41
N THR A 149 -4.32 -17.26 -1.30
CA THR A 149 -5.44 -16.34 -1.04
C THR A 149 -6.32 -16.94 0.07
N ASP A 150 -7.19 -16.13 0.67
CA ASP A 150 -8.25 -16.61 1.58
C ASP A 150 -9.62 -16.33 0.95
N PRO A 151 -10.36 -17.37 0.51
CA PRO A 151 -11.72 -17.25 -0.02
C PRO A 151 -12.74 -16.63 0.95
N SER A 152 -12.44 -16.53 2.24
CA SER A 152 -13.30 -15.84 3.21
C SER A 152 -13.32 -14.31 3.02
N HIS A 153 -12.36 -13.77 2.26
CA HIS A 153 -12.13 -12.34 2.08
C HIS A 153 -12.54 -11.78 0.71
N TYR A 154 -13.07 -12.60 -0.19
CA TYR A 154 -13.54 -12.16 -1.51
C TYR A 154 -14.73 -12.98 -2.00
N GLU A 155 -15.46 -12.41 -2.96
CA GLU A 155 -16.57 -13.06 -3.64
C GLU A 155 -16.31 -13.09 -5.15
N GLY A 156 -16.83 -14.13 -5.81
CA GLY A 156 -16.65 -14.33 -7.25
C GLY A 156 -15.22 -14.71 -7.63
N GLU A 157 -14.89 -14.48 -8.91
CA GLU A 157 -13.61 -14.87 -9.51
C GLU A 157 -12.65 -13.69 -9.69
N PHE A 158 -11.35 -13.97 -9.62
CA PHE A 158 -10.31 -13.00 -9.88
C PHE A 158 -10.30 -12.55 -11.35
N THR A 159 -9.96 -11.29 -11.56
CA THR A 159 -9.70 -10.73 -12.88
C THR A 159 -8.22 -10.39 -12.95
N TYR A 160 -7.49 -11.16 -13.75
CA TYR A 160 -6.05 -11.00 -13.92
C TYR A 160 -5.76 -10.09 -15.10
N VAL A 161 -4.77 -9.22 -14.91
CA VAL A 161 -4.17 -8.40 -15.96
C VAL A 161 -2.67 -8.55 -15.89
N ASN A 162 -2.01 -8.44 -17.04
CA ASN A 162 -0.57 -8.57 -17.09
C ASN A 162 0.11 -7.31 -16.57
N VAL A 163 1.25 -7.51 -15.90
CA VAL A 163 2.16 -6.44 -15.55
C VAL A 163 2.83 -5.93 -16.83
N THR A 164 2.93 -4.61 -17.00
CA THR A 164 3.48 -4.01 -18.24
C THR A 164 4.99 -3.93 -18.26
N GLU A 165 5.62 -3.86 -17.08
CA GLU A 165 7.07 -3.92 -16.90
C GLU A 165 7.34 -4.67 -15.59
N GLU A 166 8.05 -5.79 -15.65
CA GLU A 166 8.46 -6.62 -14.49
C GLU A 166 9.52 -5.95 -13.59
N LYS A 167 9.34 -4.65 -13.41
CA LYS A 167 10.03 -3.77 -12.50
C LYS A 167 9.04 -3.17 -11.51
N TYR A 168 7.80 -2.88 -11.92
CA TYR A 168 6.78 -2.32 -11.04
C TYR A 168 5.56 -3.22 -11.02
N TRP A 169 4.78 -3.22 -9.94
CA TRP A 169 3.41 -3.76 -9.98
C TRP A 169 2.49 -2.78 -10.72
N GLN A 170 2.79 -2.56 -11.99
CA GLN A 170 2.09 -1.63 -12.85
C GLN A 170 1.33 -2.40 -13.93
N ILE A 171 0.10 -1.96 -14.16
CA ILE A 171 -0.86 -2.60 -15.06
C ILE A 171 -1.43 -1.58 -16.03
N ILE A 172 -2.03 -2.06 -17.11
CA ILE A 172 -2.87 -1.21 -17.96
C ILE A 172 -4.23 -1.05 -17.28
N MET A 173 -4.62 0.20 -17.08
CA MET A 173 -5.99 0.60 -16.80
C MET A 173 -6.63 1.02 -18.12
N ASP A 174 -7.78 0.46 -18.46
CA ASP A 174 -8.41 0.66 -19.76
C ASP A 174 -9.03 2.05 -19.88
N LYS A 175 -9.65 2.52 -18.80
CA LYS A 175 -10.23 3.87 -18.64
C LYS A 175 -10.73 4.09 -17.23
N ILE A 176 -10.96 5.36 -16.88
CA ILE A 176 -11.70 5.76 -15.68
C ILE A 176 -12.94 6.52 -16.14
N GLN A 177 -14.09 6.23 -15.53
CA GLN A 177 -15.34 6.93 -15.81
C GLN A 177 -15.92 7.54 -14.53
N VAL A 178 -16.22 8.84 -14.59
CA VAL A 178 -16.91 9.59 -13.52
C VAL A 178 -18.03 10.40 -14.17
N LYS A 179 -19.29 10.06 -13.86
CA LYS A 179 -20.46 10.58 -14.59
C LYS A 179 -20.29 10.39 -16.12
N ASN A 180 -20.25 11.49 -16.86
CA ASN A 180 -20.10 11.55 -18.31
C ASN A 180 -18.63 11.77 -18.76
N TYR A 181 -17.70 11.90 -17.82
CA TYR A 181 -16.29 12.09 -18.12
C TYR A 181 -15.59 10.76 -18.23
N ILE A 182 -14.84 10.58 -19.32
CA ILE A 182 -13.97 9.44 -19.56
C ILE A 182 -12.54 9.96 -19.52
N PHE A 183 -11.73 9.40 -18.63
CA PHE A 183 -10.30 9.63 -18.54
C PHE A 183 -9.58 8.39 -19.03
N CYS A 184 -8.31 8.52 -19.42
CA CYS A 184 -7.50 7.37 -19.79
C CYS A 184 -8.15 6.54 -20.93
N SER A 185 -8.76 7.21 -21.93
CA SER A 185 -9.58 6.52 -22.96
C SER A 185 -8.80 5.58 -23.87
N GLU A 186 -7.51 5.87 -24.08
CA GLU A 186 -6.58 5.02 -24.86
C GLU A 186 -5.82 4.04 -23.96
N GLY A 187 -6.25 3.89 -22.70
CA GLY A 187 -5.51 3.19 -21.67
C GLY A 187 -4.36 4.00 -21.08
N CYS A 188 -3.96 3.65 -19.87
CA CYS A 188 -2.88 4.31 -19.14
C CYS A 188 -2.25 3.34 -18.12
N GLN A 189 -1.05 3.70 -17.65
CA GLN A 189 -0.36 2.93 -16.63
C GLN A 189 -0.92 3.25 -15.24
N ALA A 190 -1.15 2.21 -14.45
CA ALA A 190 -1.56 2.32 -13.05
C ALA A 190 -0.69 1.43 -12.18
N SER A 191 -0.07 2.00 -11.15
CA SER A 191 0.68 1.25 -10.15
C SER A 191 -0.26 0.78 -9.04
N VAL A 192 -0.19 -0.52 -8.72
CA VAL A 192 -0.92 -1.12 -7.60
C VAL A 192 0.01 -1.10 -6.38
N ASP A 193 -0.17 -0.07 -5.55
CA ASP A 193 0.74 0.27 -4.44
C ASP A 193 0.02 0.11 -3.08
N THR A 194 0.40 -0.92 -2.32
CA THR A 194 -0.14 -1.17 -0.96
C THR A 194 0.51 -0.28 0.12
N GLY A 195 1.57 0.44 -0.23
CA GLY A 195 2.27 1.39 0.63
C GLY A 195 1.69 2.81 0.62
N VAL A 196 0.85 3.15 -0.37
CA VAL A 196 0.16 4.45 -0.44
C VAL A 196 -1.28 4.35 0.07
N SER A 197 -1.75 5.43 0.71
CA SER A 197 -3.07 5.48 1.34
C SER A 197 -4.18 6.04 0.46
N MET A 198 -3.84 6.62 -0.69
CA MET A 198 -4.76 7.36 -1.56
C MET A 198 -4.58 6.92 -3.01
N ILE A 199 -5.67 6.97 -3.77
CA ILE A 199 -5.62 6.85 -5.23
C ILE A 199 -5.14 8.18 -5.79
N GLY A 200 -4.00 8.16 -6.49
CA GLY A 200 -3.40 9.32 -7.15
C GLY A 200 -3.53 9.25 -8.67
N GLY A 201 -3.28 10.37 -9.35
CA GLY A 201 -3.30 10.45 -10.80
C GLY A 201 -2.77 11.80 -11.31
N PRO A 202 -2.74 12.01 -12.64
CA PRO A 202 -2.35 13.29 -13.23
C PRO A 202 -3.14 14.46 -12.64
N ALA A 203 -2.45 15.56 -12.32
CA ALA A 203 -3.04 16.68 -11.58
C ALA A 203 -4.29 17.27 -12.25
N LEU A 204 -4.31 17.33 -13.58
CA LEU A 204 -5.46 17.84 -14.35
C LEU A 204 -6.67 16.90 -14.26
N ASP A 205 -6.45 15.60 -14.42
CA ASP A 205 -7.52 14.59 -14.32
C ASP A 205 -8.10 14.57 -12.91
N ILE A 206 -7.24 14.57 -11.88
CA ILE A 206 -7.65 14.62 -10.47
C ILE A 206 -8.42 15.92 -10.16
N ALA A 207 -8.04 17.06 -10.74
CA ALA A 207 -8.77 18.30 -10.56
C ALA A 207 -10.19 18.22 -11.14
N VAL A 208 -10.36 17.60 -12.32
CA VAL A 208 -11.69 17.38 -12.92
C VAL A 208 -12.49 16.37 -12.08
N ILE A 209 -11.89 15.25 -11.68
CA ILE A 209 -12.54 14.24 -10.83
C ILE A 209 -13.04 14.90 -9.54
N ASN A 210 -12.16 15.62 -8.82
CA ASN A 210 -12.51 16.33 -7.59
C ASN A 210 -13.69 17.30 -7.79
N ARG A 211 -13.70 18.06 -8.89
CA ARG A 211 -14.83 18.93 -9.23
C ARG A 211 -16.12 18.13 -9.41
N GLU A 212 -16.06 17.01 -10.12
CA GLU A 212 -17.23 16.19 -10.42
C GLU A 212 -17.79 15.43 -9.23
N ILE A 213 -16.92 14.96 -8.31
CA ILE A 213 -17.34 14.37 -7.03
C ILE A 213 -17.71 15.43 -5.98
N GLY A 214 -17.74 16.72 -6.35
CA GLY A 214 -18.23 17.79 -5.48
C GLY A 214 -17.27 18.24 -4.39
N VAL A 215 -15.97 17.94 -4.51
CA VAL A 215 -14.94 18.41 -3.56
C VAL A 215 -14.81 19.92 -3.64
N LYS A 216 -14.95 20.57 -2.48
CA LYS A 216 -14.71 22.00 -2.29
C LYS A 216 -13.69 22.18 -1.18
N ASN A 217 -12.60 22.90 -1.48
CA ASN A 217 -11.47 23.10 -0.56
C ASN A 217 -10.90 21.79 0.03
N GLY A 218 -10.92 20.70 -0.74
CA GLY A 218 -10.44 19.39 -0.29
C GLY A 218 -11.45 18.57 0.52
N THR A 219 -12.69 19.03 0.67
CA THR A 219 -13.70 18.33 1.49
C THR A 219 -15.03 18.19 0.77
N VAL A 220 -15.86 17.27 1.27
CA VAL A 220 -17.27 17.10 0.92
C VAL A 220 -18.12 17.13 2.19
N GLU A 221 -19.39 17.50 2.08
CA GLU A 221 -20.32 17.45 3.20
C GLU A 221 -20.66 16.00 3.57
N CYS A 222 -20.61 15.67 4.87
CA CYS A 222 -20.79 14.30 5.33
C CYS A 222 -22.14 13.70 4.96
N ASP A 223 -23.19 14.54 4.93
CA ASP A 223 -24.56 14.13 4.63
C ASP A 223 -24.80 13.91 3.13
N GLU A 224 -23.90 14.41 2.28
CA GLU A 224 -23.98 14.28 0.83
C GLU A 224 -23.17 13.09 0.30
N ILE A 225 -22.42 12.37 1.15
CA ILE A 225 -21.55 11.25 0.75
C ILE A 225 -22.29 10.18 -0.05
N SER A 226 -23.52 9.84 0.34
CA SER A 226 -24.34 8.85 -0.36
C SER A 226 -24.87 9.29 -1.72
N LYS A 227 -24.76 10.58 -2.04
CA LYS A 227 -25.22 11.17 -3.29
C LYS A 227 -24.06 11.48 -4.24
N LEU A 228 -22.81 11.27 -3.80
CA LEU A 228 -21.66 11.49 -4.65
C LEU A 228 -21.65 10.46 -5.78
N PRO A 229 -21.18 10.84 -6.98
CA PRO A 229 -21.19 9.94 -8.14
C PRO A 229 -20.21 8.78 -7.93
N ASP A 230 -20.46 7.67 -8.59
CA ASP A 230 -19.51 6.58 -8.61
C ASP A 230 -18.27 6.94 -9.44
N VAL A 231 -17.13 6.38 -9.02
CA VAL A 231 -15.88 6.38 -9.77
C VAL A 231 -15.63 4.96 -10.25
N ASN A 232 -15.69 4.77 -11.57
CA ASN A 232 -15.53 3.46 -12.20
C ASN A 232 -14.14 3.32 -12.79
N PHE A 233 -13.38 2.35 -12.32
CA PHE A 233 -12.09 1.95 -12.89
C PHE A 233 -12.32 0.73 -13.77
N ILE A 234 -11.96 0.80 -15.05
CA ILE A 234 -12.09 -0.33 -15.97
C ILE A 234 -10.71 -0.93 -16.16
N ILE A 235 -10.57 -2.21 -15.80
CA ILE A 235 -9.30 -2.94 -15.82
C ILE A 235 -9.56 -4.33 -16.39
N GLY A 236 -8.87 -4.69 -17.48
CA GLY A 236 -9.07 -5.97 -18.15
C GLY A 236 -10.50 -6.16 -18.66
N GLY A 237 -11.16 -5.09 -19.07
CA GLY A 237 -12.56 -5.06 -19.50
C GLY A 237 -13.59 -5.20 -18.37
N LYS A 238 -13.18 -5.34 -17.10
CA LYS A 238 -14.08 -5.41 -15.94
C LYS A 238 -14.16 -4.06 -15.23
N THR A 239 -15.38 -3.68 -14.86
CA THR A 239 -15.64 -2.45 -14.10
C THR A 239 -15.49 -2.70 -12.61
N PHE A 240 -14.61 -1.95 -11.96
CA PHE A 240 -14.43 -1.85 -10.52
C PHE A 240 -15.00 -0.51 -10.04
N GLN A 241 -16.21 -0.55 -9.49
CA GLN A 241 -16.96 0.62 -9.05
C GLN A 241 -16.57 1.00 -7.62
N LEU A 242 -16.30 2.28 -7.39
CA LEU A 242 -16.19 2.88 -6.07
C LEU A 242 -17.34 3.88 -5.85
N THR A 243 -18.11 3.66 -4.80
CA THR A 243 -19.16 4.57 -4.33
C THR A 243 -18.57 5.68 -3.43
N GLY A 244 -19.35 6.73 -3.15
CA GLY A 244 -18.92 7.82 -2.25
C GLY A 244 -18.39 7.36 -0.90
N GLN A 245 -18.91 6.26 -0.36
CA GLN A 245 -18.50 5.66 0.90
C GLN A 245 -17.13 4.98 0.81
N ASP A 246 -16.71 4.58 -0.38
CA ASP A 246 -15.46 3.87 -0.61
C ASP A 246 -14.28 4.83 -0.73
N TYR A 247 -14.49 6.00 -1.36
CA TYR A 247 -13.41 6.96 -1.63
C TYR A 247 -13.43 8.20 -0.72
N ILE A 248 -14.44 8.40 0.13
CA ILE A 248 -14.46 9.47 1.12
C ILE A 248 -14.13 8.96 2.53
N LEU A 249 -13.05 9.48 3.09
CA LEU A 249 -12.69 9.22 4.48
C LEU A 249 -13.48 10.12 5.43
N LYS A 250 -14.33 9.51 6.28
CA LYS A 250 -14.99 10.21 7.39
C LYS A 250 -14.03 10.38 8.56
N VAL A 251 -13.64 11.63 8.85
CA VAL A 251 -12.76 11.95 9.98
C VAL A 251 -13.58 12.60 11.10
N LYS A 252 -13.59 12.02 12.30
CA LYS A 252 -14.12 12.66 13.51
C LYS A 252 -12.98 13.41 14.21
N ASN A 253 -13.13 14.71 14.45
CA ASN A 253 -12.24 15.59 15.21
C ASN A 253 -10.77 15.55 14.76
N ILE A 254 -10.40 16.45 13.85
CA ILE A 254 -9.00 16.82 13.67
C ILE A 254 -8.68 17.82 14.77
N ILE A 255 -7.94 17.38 15.80
CA ILE A 255 -7.18 18.32 16.60
C ILE A 255 -5.97 18.67 15.72
N ILE A 256 -6.02 19.84 15.09
CA ILE A 256 -4.87 20.44 14.40
C ILE A 256 -4.05 21.17 15.47
#